data_AF-A0A6G2J4U9-F1
#
_entry.id   AF-A0A6G2J4U9-F1
#
_cell.length_a   1.000
_cell.length_b   1.000
_cell.length_c   1.000
_cell.angle_alpha   90.00
_cell.angle_beta   90.00
_cell.angle_gamma   90.00
#
_symmetry.space_group_name_H-M   'P 1'
#
loop_
_entity.id
_entity.type
_entity.pdbx_description
1 polymer ?
#
loop_
_entity_poly.entity_id
_entity_poly.type
_entity_poly.pdbx_seq_one_letter_code
_entity_poly.pdbx_strand_id
1 'polypeptide(L)'
;MRIHALLVLLLLVPFVHISYGELELSTSSKVYAPGQPLFVFGQTSPDDSVIIRVFGPDDTITKFDQVTAESDGSYQHIVLTWPEATVTFPYGTYTIDAVSTQSGESNLINVRFAASDELVETPVERNIHMLIFAPDMAAVGDTLRVFIQTTSDGLLVGNNPVSLLGTTHVHLPDDTVHDISDSFEALHTGLFYADYTPQQEGTYVFHAVAFNQGTISHGSAATTVLKQDIGDISDQIIHLNTILAETSAELDHLKTEVAEFKGTLEQASNRIDTSVTSVSESVSNIEEASSQLNSLFFPVVALIGVIVALQITTLARSR
;
A
#
# COMPACT_ATOMS: atom_id res chain seq x y z
N MET A 1 -36.18 -83.13 -47.58
CA MET A 1 -35.35 -82.33 -46.65
C MET A 1 -35.81 -80.89 -46.73
N ARG A 2 -36.47 -80.38 -45.68
CA ARG A 2 -37.11 -79.06 -45.64
C ARG A 2 -36.21 -78.07 -44.90
N ILE A 3 -35.72 -77.07 -45.60
CA ILE A 3 -35.05 -75.89 -45.02
C ILE A 3 -36.14 -74.99 -44.44
N HIS A 4 -36.08 -74.69 -43.14
CA HIS A 4 -36.93 -73.69 -42.49
C HIS A 4 -36.14 -72.38 -42.44
N ALA A 5 -36.61 -71.37 -43.18
CA ALA A 5 -36.16 -69.99 -43.05
C ALA A 5 -36.97 -69.32 -41.92
N LEU A 6 -36.27 -68.83 -40.91
CA LEU A 6 -36.82 -68.06 -39.80
C LEU A 6 -37.00 -66.60 -40.25
N LEU A 7 -38.25 -66.11 -40.28
CA LEU A 7 -38.59 -64.71 -40.53
C LEU A 7 -38.65 -63.98 -39.18
N VAL A 8 -37.69 -63.10 -38.90
CA VAL A 8 -37.75 -62.16 -37.77
C VAL A 8 -38.31 -60.83 -38.30
N LEU A 9 -39.50 -60.45 -37.83
CA LEU A 9 -40.12 -59.16 -38.08
C LEU A 9 -39.63 -58.17 -37.02
N LEU A 10 -38.73 -57.26 -37.42
CA LEU A 10 -38.26 -56.15 -36.59
C LEU A 10 -39.30 -55.03 -36.59
N LEU A 11 -39.95 -54.80 -35.45
CA LEU A 11 -40.88 -53.69 -35.22
C LEU A 11 -40.06 -52.39 -35.05
N LEU A 12 -40.06 -51.54 -36.08
CA LEU A 12 -39.60 -50.14 -35.95
C LEU A 12 -40.66 -49.36 -35.17
N VAL A 13 -40.38 -49.08 -33.90
CA VAL A 13 -41.05 -48.00 -33.17
C VAL A 13 -40.32 -46.70 -33.56
N PRO A 14 -40.99 -45.68 -34.11
CA PRO A 14 -40.35 -44.38 -34.27
C PRO A 14 -40.10 -43.80 -32.87
N PHE A 15 -38.83 -43.66 -32.50
CA PHE A 15 -38.44 -42.75 -31.43
C PHE A 15 -38.82 -41.34 -31.90
N VAL A 16 -39.94 -40.83 -31.42
CA VAL A 16 -40.22 -39.40 -31.46
C VAL A 16 -39.21 -38.79 -30.50
N HIS A 17 -38.15 -38.17 -31.04
CA HIS A 17 -37.37 -37.23 -30.26
C HIS A 17 -38.30 -36.05 -29.96
N ILE A 18 -38.80 -35.99 -28.73
CA ILE A 18 -39.41 -34.75 -28.21
C ILE A 18 -38.25 -33.77 -28.12
N SER A 19 -38.15 -32.87 -29.09
CA SER A 19 -37.33 -31.67 -28.92
C SER A 19 -38.00 -30.87 -27.82
N TYR A 20 -37.33 -30.76 -26.66
CA TYR A 20 -37.70 -29.75 -25.68
C TYR A 20 -37.60 -28.37 -26.36
N GLY A 21 -38.59 -27.51 -26.15
CA GLY A 21 -38.54 -26.15 -26.69
C GLY A 21 -37.39 -25.40 -26.03
N GLU A 22 -36.52 -24.78 -26.85
CA GLU A 22 -35.49 -23.85 -26.40
C GLU A 22 -36.16 -22.73 -25.57
N LEU A 23 -35.58 -22.38 -24.43
CA LEU A 23 -36.13 -21.32 -23.58
C LEU A 23 -36.03 -19.96 -24.27
N GLU A 24 -37.16 -19.45 -24.73
CA GLU A 24 -37.26 -18.11 -25.30
C GLU A 24 -37.65 -17.11 -24.22
N LEU A 25 -37.08 -15.90 -24.29
CA LEU A 25 -37.38 -14.79 -23.38
C LEU A 25 -37.57 -13.49 -24.16
N SER A 26 -38.67 -12.79 -23.92
CA SER A 26 -38.97 -11.48 -24.48
C SER A 26 -39.67 -10.58 -23.46
N THR A 27 -39.57 -9.27 -23.66
CA THR A 27 -40.20 -8.24 -22.83
C THR A 27 -41.09 -7.34 -23.67
N SER A 28 -42.09 -6.72 -23.05
CA SER A 28 -43.02 -5.80 -23.74
C SER A 28 -42.36 -4.54 -24.31
N SER A 29 -41.22 -4.14 -23.76
CA SER A 29 -40.42 -3.00 -24.20
C SER A 29 -38.94 -3.23 -23.89
N LYS A 30 -38.08 -2.45 -24.51
CA LYS A 30 -36.65 -2.36 -24.18
C LYS A 30 -36.35 -1.27 -23.17
N VAL A 31 -37.17 -0.22 -23.13
CA VAL A 31 -37.03 0.94 -22.23
C VAL A 31 -38.32 1.12 -21.46
N TYR A 32 -38.18 1.37 -20.16
CA TYR A 32 -39.30 1.54 -19.25
C TYR A 32 -39.17 2.82 -18.42
N ALA A 33 -40.29 3.50 -18.23
CA ALA A 33 -40.46 4.64 -17.35
C ALA A 33 -41.27 4.26 -16.09
N PRO A 34 -41.26 5.08 -15.01
CA PRO A 34 -42.06 4.83 -13.82
C PRO A 34 -43.54 4.59 -14.14
N GLY A 35 -44.12 3.60 -13.46
CA GLY A 35 -45.52 3.19 -13.62
C GLY A 35 -45.78 2.18 -14.75
N GLN A 36 -44.80 1.88 -15.61
CA GLN A 36 -44.97 0.88 -16.67
C GLN A 36 -44.82 -0.55 -16.12
N PRO A 37 -45.60 -1.54 -16.60
CA PRO A 37 -45.43 -2.94 -16.22
C PRO A 37 -44.32 -3.61 -17.03
N LEU A 38 -43.40 -4.28 -16.33
CA LEU A 38 -42.47 -5.24 -16.94
C LEU A 38 -43.22 -6.54 -17.21
N PHE A 39 -43.66 -6.71 -18.46
CA PHE A 39 -44.30 -7.92 -18.94
C PHE A 39 -43.26 -8.79 -19.64
N VAL A 40 -43.10 -10.01 -19.14
CA VAL A 40 -42.17 -11.02 -19.65
C VAL A 40 -42.99 -12.14 -20.28
N PHE A 41 -42.56 -12.64 -21.43
CA PHE A 41 -43.22 -13.73 -22.14
C PHE A 41 -42.22 -14.50 -23.01
N GLY A 42 -42.59 -15.73 -23.38
CA GLY A 42 -41.79 -16.58 -24.25
C GLY A 42 -42.36 -17.99 -24.37
N GLN A 43 -41.52 -18.89 -24.88
CA GLN A 43 -41.80 -20.32 -25.04
C GLN A 43 -40.80 -21.14 -24.21
N THR A 44 -41.27 -22.26 -23.66
CA THR A 44 -40.45 -23.30 -23.03
C THR A 44 -41.14 -24.66 -23.23
N SER A 45 -40.69 -25.69 -22.53
CA SER A 45 -41.37 -26.99 -22.49
C SER A 45 -42.74 -26.88 -21.81
N PRO A 46 -43.79 -27.56 -22.33
CA PRO A 46 -45.10 -27.60 -21.69
C PRO A 46 -45.03 -27.97 -20.21
N ASP A 47 -45.84 -27.30 -19.39
CA ASP A 47 -45.92 -27.46 -17.93
C ASP A 47 -44.60 -27.20 -17.17
N ASP A 48 -43.56 -26.67 -17.82
CA ASP A 48 -42.32 -26.24 -17.16
C ASP A 48 -42.55 -25.04 -16.27
N SER A 49 -41.88 -25.00 -15.12
CA SER A 49 -41.79 -23.76 -14.35
C SER A 49 -40.59 -22.95 -14.83
N VAL A 50 -40.82 -21.68 -15.14
CA VAL A 50 -39.80 -20.71 -15.49
C VAL A 50 -39.58 -19.79 -14.29
N ILE A 51 -38.36 -19.77 -13.76
CA ILE A 51 -37.92 -18.81 -12.75
C ILE A 51 -37.54 -17.53 -13.45
N ILE A 52 -38.08 -16.40 -13.03
CA ILE A 52 -37.76 -15.07 -13.56
C ILE A 52 -37.04 -14.27 -12.48
N ARG A 53 -35.82 -13.84 -12.78
CA ARG A 53 -35.00 -12.99 -11.91
C ARG A 53 -34.75 -11.66 -12.59
N VAL A 54 -34.94 -10.58 -11.84
CA VAL A 54 -34.59 -9.23 -12.27
C VAL A 54 -33.39 -8.79 -11.46
N PHE A 55 -32.24 -8.67 -12.13
CA PHE A 55 -31.04 -8.11 -11.56
C PHE A 55 -31.04 -6.60 -11.75
N GLY A 56 -30.78 -5.89 -10.67
CA GLY A 56 -30.54 -4.46 -10.67
C GLY A 56 -29.22 -4.12 -11.37
N PRO A 57 -28.96 -2.83 -11.63
CA PRO A 57 -27.72 -2.43 -12.27
C PRO A 57 -26.47 -2.78 -11.44
N ASP A 58 -26.61 -3.02 -10.13
CA ASP A 58 -25.57 -3.45 -9.18
C ASP A 58 -25.37 -4.97 -9.09
N ASP A 59 -25.95 -5.73 -10.03
CA ASP A 59 -25.98 -7.20 -10.07
C ASP A 59 -26.74 -7.87 -8.89
N THR A 60 -27.50 -7.11 -8.09
CA THR A 60 -28.32 -7.68 -7.02
C THR A 60 -29.72 -8.08 -7.53
N ILE A 61 -30.31 -9.13 -6.95
CA ILE A 61 -31.66 -9.55 -7.31
C ILE A 61 -32.66 -8.53 -6.72
N THR A 62 -33.32 -7.79 -7.59
CA THR A 62 -34.37 -6.84 -7.23
C THR A 62 -35.75 -7.50 -7.19
N LYS A 63 -36.00 -8.45 -8.11
CA LYS A 63 -37.18 -9.31 -8.09
C LYS A 63 -36.91 -10.75 -8.49
N PHE A 64 -37.73 -11.63 -7.93
CA PHE A 64 -37.73 -13.06 -8.14
C PHE A 64 -39.18 -13.50 -8.19
N ASP A 65 -39.57 -14.14 -9.28
CA ASP A 65 -40.89 -14.73 -9.49
C ASP A 65 -40.76 -16.08 -10.20
N GLN A 66 -41.86 -16.83 -10.24
CA GLN A 66 -41.96 -18.09 -10.97
C GLN A 66 -43.32 -18.16 -11.67
N VAL A 67 -43.33 -18.62 -12.92
CA VAL A 67 -44.53 -18.86 -13.72
C VAL A 67 -44.47 -20.25 -14.34
N THR A 68 -45.60 -20.95 -14.37
CA THR A 68 -45.71 -22.25 -15.05
C THR A 68 -46.20 -22.03 -16.47
N ALA A 69 -45.51 -22.64 -17.43
CA ALA A 69 -45.89 -22.62 -18.83
C ALA A 69 -47.18 -23.41 -19.05
N GLU A 70 -47.99 -22.94 -19.98
CA GLU A 70 -49.22 -23.58 -20.40
C GLU A 70 -48.92 -24.88 -21.15
N SER A 71 -49.98 -25.66 -21.44
CA SER A 71 -49.86 -26.94 -22.17
C SER A 71 -49.28 -26.83 -23.59
N ASP A 72 -49.25 -25.62 -24.17
CA ASP A 72 -48.63 -25.31 -25.46
C ASP A 72 -47.18 -24.80 -25.33
N GLY A 73 -46.63 -24.75 -24.10
CA GLY A 73 -45.29 -24.25 -23.79
C GLY A 73 -45.20 -22.74 -23.61
N SER A 74 -46.28 -21.99 -23.82
CA SER A 74 -46.27 -20.53 -23.67
C SER A 74 -46.31 -20.10 -22.21
N TYR A 75 -45.60 -19.04 -21.88
CA TYR A 75 -45.68 -18.41 -20.56
C TYR A 75 -45.70 -16.88 -20.70
N GLN A 76 -46.41 -16.24 -19.78
CA GLN A 76 -46.45 -14.78 -19.69
C GLN A 76 -46.68 -14.35 -18.24
N HIS A 77 -46.01 -13.29 -17.80
CA HIS A 77 -46.11 -12.82 -16.42
C HIS A 77 -45.78 -11.33 -16.30
N ILE A 78 -46.46 -10.63 -15.38
CA ILE A 78 -46.07 -9.27 -14.98
C ILE A 78 -45.15 -9.40 -13.77
N VAL A 79 -43.86 -9.14 -13.97
CA VAL A 79 -42.83 -9.34 -12.94
C VAL A 79 -42.82 -8.20 -11.94
N LEU A 80 -42.98 -6.96 -12.42
CA LEU A 80 -43.09 -5.76 -11.59
C LEU A 80 -43.76 -4.63 -12.34
N THR A 81 -44.20 -3.62 -11.60
CA THR A 81 -44.46 -2.29 -12.13
C THR A 81 -43.30 -1.40 -11.73
N TRP A 82 -42.66 -0.73 -12.69
CA TRP A 82 -41.48 0.08 -12.46
C TRP A 82 -41.81 1.19 -11.45
N PRO A 83 -41.11 1.26 -10.30
CA PRO A 83 -41.38 2.26 -9.28
C PRO A 83 -40.83 3.63 -9.72
N GLU A 84 -41.04 4.65 -8.89
CA GLU A 84 -40.20 5.85 -8.95
C GLU A 84 -38.75 5.49 -8.59
N ALA A 85 -37.78 6.12 -9.27
CA ALA A 85 -36.38 5.83 -9.03
C ALA A 85 -35.96 6.25 -7.61
N THR A 86 -35.21 5.37 -6.95
CA THR A 86 -34.68 5.57 -5.59
C THR A 86 -33.24 5.09 -5.51
N VAL A 87 -32.55 5.35 -4.40
CA VAL A 87 -31.19 4.84 -4.16
C VAL A 87 -31.11 3.31 -4.17
N THR A 88 -32.19 2.61 -3.84
CA THR A 88 -32.29 1.14 -3.85
C THR A 88 -32.93 0.59 -5.13
N PHE A 89 -33.45 1.47 -6.00
CA PHE A 89 -34.04 1.13 -7.28
C PHE A 89 -33.73 2.26 -8.29
N PRO A 90 -32.47 2.41 -8.70
CA PRO A 90 -32.03 3.54 -9.51
C PRO A 90 -32.33 3.33 -11.00
N TYR A 91 -32.32 4.41 -11.78
CA TYR A 91 -32.27 4.29 -13.23
C TYR A 91 -30.99 3.56 -13.66
N GLY A 92 -31.08 2.80 -14.77
CA GLY A 92 -29.96 2.02 -15.27
C GLY A 92 -30.41 0.81 -16.07
N THR A 93 -29.44 -0.03 -16.43
CA THR A 93 -29.67 -1.28 -17.15
C THR A 93 -29.95 -2.41 -16.18
N TYR A 94 -31.10 -3.02 -16.32
CA TYR A 94 -31.54 -4.19 -15.56
C TYR A 94 -31.43 -5.43 -16.44
N THR A 95 -31.03 -6.54 -15.84
CA THR A 95 -30.89 -7.82 -16.55
C THR A 95 -32.02 -8.74 -16.11
N ILE A 96 -32.79 -9.22 -17.07
CA ILE A 96 -33.87 -10.18 -16.84
C ILE A 96 -33.34 -11.55 -17.24
N ASP A 97 -33.40 -12.50 -16.32
CA ASP A 97 -32.90 -13.85 -16.48
C ASP A 97 -34.05 -14.83 -16.25
N ALA A 98 -34.41 -15.54 -17.31
CA ALA A 98 -35.37 -16.64 -17.27
C ALA A 98 -34.60 -17.96 -17.19
N VAL A 99 -35.01 -18.84 -16.27
CA VAL A 99 -34.42 -20.17 -16.10
C VAL A 99 -35.50 -21.24 -16.11
N SER A 100 -35.34 -22.23 -17.00
CA SER A 100 -36.18 -23.43 -17.03
C SER A 100 -35.83 -24.33 -15.84
N THR A 101 -36.83 -24.70 -15.04
CA THR A 101 -36.61 -25.62 -13.90
C THR A 101 -36.42 -27.07 -14.34
N GLN A 102 -36.97 -27.46 -15.49
CA GLN A 102 -36.80 -28.81 -16.03
C GLN A 102 -35.45 -29.01 -16.71
N SER A 103 -35.02 -28.07 -17.55
CA SER A 103 -33.78 -28.22 -18.34
C SER A 103 -32.55 -27.57 -17.69
N GLY A 104 -32.75 -26.56 -16.83
CA GLY A 104 -31.68 -25.72 -16.30
C GLY A 104 -31.15 -24.68 -17.28
N GLU A 105 -31.72 -24.59 -18.49
CA GLU A 105 -31.37 -23.56 -19.48
C GLU A 105 -31.71 -22.16 -18.94
N SER A 106 -30.85 -21.18 -19.24
CA SER A 106 -31.03 -19.78 -18.88
C SER A 106 -30.91 -18.89 -20.11
N ASN A 107 -31.81 -17.90 -20.20
CA ASN A 107 -31.79 -16.88 -21.24
C ASN A 107 -31.87 -15.49 -20.59
N LEU A 108 -31.04 -14.55 -21.08
CA LEU A 108 -30.89 -13.22 -20.48
C LEU A 108 -31.22 -12.12 -21.50
N ILE A 109 -31.95 -11.10 -21.04
CA ILE A 109 -32.22 -9.88 -21.80
C ILE A 109 -31.99 -8.64 -20.95
N ASN A 110 -31.37 -7.62 -21.55
CA ASN A 110 -31.18 -6.32 -20.91
C ASN A 110 -32.33 -5.38 -21.24
N VAL A 111 -32.82 -4.67 -20.23
CA VAL A 111 -33.81 -3.60 -20.36
C VAL A 111 -33.31 -2.34 -19.65
N ARG A 112 -33.75 -1.17 -20.10
CA ARG A 112 -33.36 0.12 -19.52
C ARG A 112 -34.52 0.68 -18.68
N PHE A 113 -34.26 1.03 -17.44
CA PHE A 113 -35.14 1.87 -16.64
C PHE A 113 -34.64 3.31 -16.68
N ALA A 114 -35.50 4.23 -17.13
CA ALA A 114 -35.15 5.63 -17.37
C ALA A 114 -36.29 6.58 -16.94
N ALA A 115 -36.01 7.88 -16.88
CA ALA A 115 -36.99 8.89 -16.50
C ALA A 115 -38.13 9.05 -17.53
N SER A 116 -37.89 8.67 -18.79
CA SER A 116 -38.87 8.68 -19.87
C SER A 116 -38.69 7.43 -20.74
N ASP A 117 -39.76 7.05 -21.44
CA ASP A 117 -39.83 5.88 -22.32
C ASP A 117 -39.53 6.24 -23.79
N GLU A 118 -38.57 7.15 -24.01
CA GLU A 118 -38.19 7.54 -25.37
C GLU A 118 -37.76 6.31 -26.19
N LEU A 119 -38.24 6.24 -27.43
CA LEU A 119 -37.95 5.14 -28.33
C LEU A 119 -36.45 5.08 -28.63
N VAL A 120 -35.81 4.04 -28.13
CA VAL A 120 -34.43 3.70 -28.46
C VAL A 120 -34.47 2.60 -29.53
N GLU A 121 -34.10 2.92 -30.77
CA GLU A 121 -34.02 1.94 -31.86
C GLU A 121 -32.85 0.96 -31.70
N THR A 122 -31.85 1.29 -30.88
CA THR A 122 -30.70 0.44 -30.61
C THR A 122 -30.98 -0.58 -29.49
N PRO A 123 -30.39 -1.78 -29.54
CA PRO A 123 -30.39 -2.70 -28.40
C PRO A 123 -29.88 -2.02 -27.12
N VAL A 124 -30.48 -2.34 -25.98
CA VAL A 124 -29.99 -1.86 -24.69
C VAL A 124 -28.76 -2.68 -24.33
N GLU A 125 -27.60 -2.04 -24.41
CA GLU A 125 -26.33 -2.64 -24.02
C GLU A 125 -25.94 -2.18 -22.62
N ARG A 126 -25.55 -3.14 -21.78
CA ARG A 126 -24.87 -2.89 -20.51
C ARG A 126 -23.43 -2.52 -20.85
N ASN A 127 -22.86 -1.53 -20.16
CA ASN A 127 -21.46 -1.15 -20.34
C ASN A 127 -20.79 -1.13 -18.99
N ILE A 128 -19.76 -1.95 -18.82
CA ILE A 128 -18.89 -1.90 -17.65
C ILE A 128 -17.79 -0.85 -17.87
N HIS A 129 -17.49 -0.10 -16.82
CA HIS A 129 -16.38 0.84 -16.73
C HIS A 129 -15.47 0.43 -15.59
N MET A 130 -14.16 0.49 -15.82
CA MET A 130 -13.15 0.18 -14.84
C MET A 130 -12.28 1.42 -14.55
N LEU A 131 -11.96 1.62 -13.28
CA LEU A 131 -10.86 2.45 -12.84
C LEU A 131 -9.88 1.62 -12.03
N ILE A 132 -8.59 1.89 -12.20
CA ILE A 132 -7.52 1.27 -11.43
C ILE A 132 -6.72 2.38 -10.76
N PHE A 133 -6.42 2.18 -9.48
CA PHE A 133 -5.65 3.11 -8.67
C PHE A 133 -4.47 2.36 -8.09
N ALA A 134 -3.27 2.86 -8.35
CA ALA A 134 -2.04 2.41 -7.71
C ALA A 134 -1.28 3.65 -7.23
N PRO A 135 -0.45 3.55 -6.18
CA PRO A 135 0.46 4.63 -5.81
C PRO A 135 1.36 5.00 -7.00
N ASP A 136 1.60 6.30 -7.23
CA ASP A 136 2.49 6.75 -8.31
C ASP A 136 3.95 6.32 -8.08
N MET A 137 4.34 6.19 -6.80
CA MET A 137 5.67 5.80 -6.36
C MET A 137 5.60 4.75 -5.25
N ALA A 138 6.57 3.84 -5.22
CA ALA A 138 6.79 2.85 -4.15
C ALA A 138 8.29 2.53 -4.02
N ALA A 139 8.67 1.76 -3.01
CA ALA A 139 10.03 1.25 -2.86
C ALA A 139 10.13 -0.27 -3.05
N VAL A 140 11.32 -0.73 -3.46
CA VAL A 140 11.64 -2.15 -3.54
C VAL A 140 11.48 -2.80 -2.16
N GLY A 141 10.71 -3.88 -2.08
CA GLY A 141 10.43 -4.60 -0.84
C GLY A 141 9.23 -4.09 -0.05
N ASP A 142 8.72 -2.90 -0.37
CA ASP A 142 7.55 -2.33 0.31
C ASP A 142 6.25 -2.74 -0.39
N THR A 143 5.32 -3.31 0.37
CA THR A 143 4.02 -3.70 -0.16
C THR A 143 3.19 -2.48 -0.51
N LEU A 144 2.83 -2.34 -1.78
CA LEU A 144 1.86 -1.37 -2.27
C LEU A 144 0.50 -2.04 -2.46
N ARG A 145 -0.57 -1.26 -2.33
CA ARG A 145 -1.93 -1.71 -2.57
C ARG A 145 -2.50 -1.11 -3.85
N VAL A 146 -2.98 -1.96 -4.74
CA VAL A 146 -3.68 -1.57 -5.97
C VAL A 146 -5.17 -1.75 -5.75
N PHE A 147 -5.96 -0.76 -6.12
CA PHE A 147 -7.41 -0.80 -6.07
C PHE A 147 -8.01 -0.85 -7.48
N ILE A 148 -9.10 -1.59 -7.63
CA ILE A 148 -9.90 -1.61 -8.87
C ILE A 148 -11.33 -1.29 -8.50
N GLN A 149 -11.92 -0.32 -9.20
CA GLN A 149 -13.34 -0.02 -9.14
C GLN A 149 -14.01 -0.39 -10.46
N THR A 150 -15.11 -1.12 -10.39
CA THR A 150 -15.93 -1.47 -11.56
C THR A 150 -17.34 -0.91 -11.40
N THR A 151 -17.83 -0.27 -12.45
CA THR A 151 -19.15 0.37 -12.47
C THR A 151 -19.93 0.05 -13.74
N SER A 152 -21.26 0.06 -13.67
CA SER A 152 -22.17 0.09 -14.82
C SER A 152 -23.28 1.08 -14.53
N ASP A 153 -23.61 1.95 -15.50
CA ASP A 153 -24.60 3.02 -15.32
C ASP A 153 -24.35 3.88 -14.05
N GLY A 154 -23.09 4.05 -13.67
CA GLY A 154 -22.68 4.81 -12.48
C GLY A 154 -22.80 4.07 -11.13
N LEU A 155 -23.23 2.80 -11.13
CA LEU A 155 -23.36 1.97 -9.93
C LEU A 155 -22.23 0.96 -9.86
N LEU A 156 -21.81 0.58 -8.64
CA LEU A 156 -20.75 -0.40 -8.44
C LEU A 156 -21.24 -1.81 -8.82
N VAL A 157 -20.44 -2.56 -9.58
CA VAL A 157 -20.84 -3.87 -10.14
C VAL A 157 -19.77 -4.92 -9.99
N GLY A 158 -20.18 -6.19 -9.95
CA GLY A 158 -19.27 -7.31 -9.76
C GLY A 158 -19.02 -7.60 -8.27
N ASN A 159 -19.35 -8.82 -7.85
CA ASN A 159 -19.18 -9.28 -6.47
C ASN A 159 -18.00 -10.24 -6.29
N ASN A 160 -17.61 -10.95 -7.34
CA ASN A 160 -16.53 -11.94 -7.29
C ASN A 160 -15.37 -11.49 -8.18
N PRO A 161 -14.21 -11.09 -7.60
CA PRO A 161 -13.05 -10.63 -8.36
C PRO A 161 -12.46 -11.72 -9.26
N VAL A 162 -12.53 -13.00 -8.88
CA VAL A 162 -11.93 -14.09 -9.67
C VAL A 162 -12.60 -14.22 -11.04
N SER A 163 -13.93 -14.19 -11.07
CA SER A 163 -14.68 -14.23 -12.34
C SER A 163 -14.66 -12.90 -13.09
N LEU A 164 -14.55 -11.79 -12.38
CA LEU A 164 -14.62 -10.45 -12.96
C LEU A 164 -13.28 -10.02 -13.57
N LEU A 165 -12.18 -10.24 -12.86
CA LEU A 165 -10.84 -9.69 -13.13
C LEU A 165 -9.84 -10.76 -13.59
N GLY A 166 -10.33 -11.91 -14.07
CA GLY A 166 -9.58 -13.14 -14.32
C GLY A 166 -8.43 -13.09 -15.34
N THR A 167 -8.13 -11.93 -15.92
CA THR A 167 -7.00 -11.73 -16.85
C THR A 167 -6.11 -10.54 -16.46
N THR A 168 -6.19 -10.10 -15.20
CA THR A 168 -5.41 -8.99 -14.67
C THR A 168 -3.97 -9.40 -14.41
N HIS A 169 -3.02 -8.60 -14.87
CA HIS A 169 -1.59 -8.87 -14.78
C HIS A 169 -0.80 -7.57 -14.54
N VAL A 170 0.47 -7.72 -14.19
CA VAL A 170 1.41 -6.61 -14.07
C VAL A 170 2.57 -6.80 -15.05
N HIS A 171 2.87 -5.76 -15.83
CA HIS A 171 4.12 -5.68 -16.58
C HIS A 171 5.23 -5.21 -15.64
N LEU A 172 6.29 -6.00 -15.56
CA LEU A 172 7.46 -5.74 -14.74
C LEU A 172 8.47 -4.86 -15.49
N PRO A 173 9.40 -4.20 -14.77
CA PRO A 173 10.42 -3.35 -15.39
C PRO A 173 11.34 -4.03 -16.41
N ASP A 174 11.43 -5.36 -16.37
CA ASP A 174 12.24 -6.20 -17.27
C ASP A 174 11.44 -6.73 -18.48
N ASP A 175 10.29 -6.12 -18.77
CA ASP A 175 9.34 -6.49 -19.81
C ASP A 175 8.65 -7.85 -19.61
N THR A 176 8.85 -8.51 -18.47
CA THR A 176 8.12 -9.74 -18.14
C THR A 176 6.72 -9.43 -17.62
N VAL A 177 5.82 -10.41 -17.71
CA VAL A 177 4.43 -10.29 -17.24
C VAL A 177 4.21 -11.25 -16.09
N HIS A 178 3.62 -10.74 -15.00
CA HIS A 178 3.24 -11.53 -13.85
C HIS A 178 1.72 -11.50 -13.68
N ASP A 179 1.09 -12.67 -13.67
CA ASP A 179 -0.34 -12.82 -13.44
C ASP A 179 -0.68 -12.52 -11.98
N ILE A 180 -1.71 -11.71 -11.76
CA ILE A 180 -2.21 -11.33 -10.43
C ILE A 180 -3.73 -11.48 -10.34
N SER A 181 -4.38 -12.20 -11.27
CA SER A 181 -5.84 -12.36 -11.31
C SER A 181 -6.42 -12.89 -10.00
N ASP A 182 -5.71 -13.81 -9.37
CA ASP A 182 -6.13 -14.49 -8.14
C ASP A 182 -5.73 -13.73 -6.86
N SER A 183 -5.08 -12.57 -7.00
CA SER A 183 -4.60 -11.76 -5.86
C SER A 183 -5.62 -10.74 -5.36
N PHE A 184 -6.75 -10.58 -6.06
CA PHE A 184 -7.75 -9.56 -5.73
C PHE A 184 -8.75 -10.04 -4.68
N GLU A 185 -8.91 -9.24 -3.63
CA GLU A 185 -9.93 -9.39 -2.60
C GLU A 185 -11.03 -8.33 -2.77
N ALA A 186 -12.27 -8.69 -2.43
CA ALA A 186 -13.40 -7.77 -2.44
C ALA A 186 -13.42 -6.93 -1.16
N LEU A 187 -13.29 -5.61 -1.30
CA LEU A 187 -13.52 -4.67 -0.20
C LEU A 187 -15.01 -4.35 -0.07
N HIS A 188 -15.66 -4.17 -1.22
CA HIS A 188 -17.09 -3.93 -1.38
C HIS A 188 -17.49 -4.41 -2.78
N THR A 189 -18.79 -4.56 -3.06
CA THR A 189 -19.27 -4.74 -4.45
C THR A 189 -18.66 -3.66 -5.35
N GLY A 190 -18.09 -4.08 -6.48
CA GLY A 190 -17.42 -3.23 -7.45
C GLY A 190 -16.18 -2.49 -6.95
N LEU A 191 -15.62 -2.84 -5.78
CA LEU A 191 -14.37 -2.29 -5.27
C LEU A 191 -13.47 -3.40 -4.70
N PHE A 192 -12.33 -3.60 -5.36
CA PHE A 192 -11.39 -4.68 -5.08
C PHE A 192 -10.01 -4.12 -4.77
N TYR A 193 -9.19 -4.89 -4.07
CA TYR A 193 -7.77 -4.57 -3.89
C TYR A 193 -6.88 -5.80 -4.02
N ALA A 194 -5.63 -5.57 -4.40
CA ALA A 194 -4.56 -6.55 -4.33
C ALA A 194 -3.32 -5.89 -3.72
N ASP A 195 -2.64 -6.61 -2.84
CA ASP A 195 -1.35 -6.21 -2.30
C ASP A 195 -0.24 -6.77 -3.19
N TYR A 196 0.73 -5.93 -3.53
CA TYR A 196 1.83 -6.26 -4.42
C TYR A 196 3.16 -5.78 -3.84
N THR A 197 4.18 -6.64 -3.80
CA THR A 197 5.51 -6.29 -3.28
C THR A 197 6.53 -6.31 -4.41
N PRO A 198 6.96 -5.14 -4.94
CA PRO A 198 7.92 -5.07 -6.03
C PRO A 198 9.31 -5.52 -5.57
N GLN A 199 10.01 -6.25 -6.43
CA GLN A 199 11.32 -6.86 -6.12
C GLN A 199 12.49 -6.18 -6.85
N GLN A 200 12.22 -5.23 -7.75
CA GLN A 200 13.23 -4.51 -8.51
C GLN A 200 12.81 -3.07 -8.78
N GLU A 201 13.79 -2.22 -9.07
CA GLU A 201 13.55 -0.82 -9.45
C GLU A 201 12.98 -0.72 -10.86
N GLY A 202 12.17 0.30 -11.12
CA GLY A 202 11.62 0.62 -12.43
C GLY A 202 10.10 0.77 -12.43
N THR A 203 9.51 0.83 -13.63
CA THR A 203 8.07 1.07 -13.79
C THR A 203 7.32 -0.25 -13.87
N TYR A 204 6.33 -0.39 -12.98
CA TYR A 204 5.36 -1.48 -12.99
C TYR A 204 4.06 -0.96 -13.60
N VAL A 205 3.52 -1.66 -14.59
CA VAL A 205 2.22 -1.31 -15.20
C VAL A 205 1.20 -2.37 -14.84
N PHE A 206 0.28 -2.03 -13.95
CA PHE A 206 -0.87 -2.86 -13.61
C PHE A 206 -1.90 -2.74 -14.72
N HIS A 207 -2.21 -3.84 -15.39
CA HIS A 207 -3.23 -3.91 -16.43
C HIS A 207 -4.34 -4.84 -15.98
N ALA A 208 -5.52 -4.27 -15.76
CA ALA A 208 -6.71 -5.00 -15.38
C ALA A 208 -7.72 -5.06 -16.51
N VAL A 209 -8.44 -6.17 -16.55
CA VAL A 209 -9.50 -6.43 -17.52
C VAL A 209 -10.70 -6.98 -16.76
N ALA A 210 -11.82 -6.26 -16.82
CA ALA A 210 -13.08 -6.68 -16.22
C ALA A 210 -13.99 -7.27 -17.28
N PHE A 211 -14.56 -8.44 -16.99
CA PHE A 211 -15.61 -9.07 -17.78
C PHE A 211 -16.88 -9.25 -16.94
N ASN A 212 -17.99 -8.67 -17.36
CA ASN A 212 -19.28 -8.82 -16.71
C ASN A 212 -20.40 -8.92 -17.76
N GLN A 213 -21.18 -10.01 -17.70
CA GLN A 213 -22.36 -10.22 -18.54
C GLN A 213 -22.12 -9.98 -20.05
N GLY A 214 -21.00 -10.46 -20.58
CA GLY A 214 -20.65 -10.32 -22.01
C GLY A 214 -19.91 -9.02 -22.37
N THR A 215 -19.73 -8.11 -21.42
CA THR A 215 -19.09 -6.80 -21.63
C THR A 215 -17.68 -6.80 -21.06
N ILE A 216 -16.77 -6.05 -21.70
CA ILE A 216 -15.37 -5.93 -21.29
C ILE A 216 -14.99 -4.48 -21.02
N SER A 217 -14.15 -4.25 -20.01
CA SER A 217 -13.47 -2.96 -19.79
C SER A 217 -12.02 -3.19 -19.42
N HIS A 218 -11.13 -2.35 -19.96
CA HIS A 218 -9.71 -2.35 -19.63
C HIS A 218 -9.35 -1.13 -18.78
N GLY A 219 -8.36 -1.27 -17.92
CA GLY A 219 -7.79 -0.18 -17.15
C GLY A 219 -6.31 -0.42 -16.87
N SER A 220 -5.51 0.65 -16.85
CA SER A 220 -4.09 0.56 -16.50
C SER A 220 -3.66 1.66 -15.54
N ALA A 221 -2.81 1.31 -14.58
CA ALA A 221 -2.11 2.24 -13.70
C ALA A 221 -0.64 1.89 -13.67
N ALA A 222 0.22 2.89 -13.52
CA ALA A 222 1.66 2.70 -13.45
C ALA A 222 2.20 3.18 -12.10
N THR A 223 3.10 2.39 -11.53
CA THR A 223 3.84 2.75 -10.31
C THR A 223 5.33 2.74 -10.62
N THR A 224 6.03 3.82 -10.27
CA THR A 224 7.49 3.87 -10.34
C THR A 224 8.09 3.39 -9.03
N VAL A 225 8.81 2.28 -9.07
CA VAL A 225 9.48 1.70 -7.91
C VAL A 225 10.92 2.16 -7.86
N LEU A 226 11.30 2.73 -6.72
CA LEU A 226 12.65 3.21 -6.43
C LEU A 226 13.30 2.32 -5.37
N LYS A 227 14.61 2.46 -5.17
CA LYS A 227 15.30 1.76 -4.09
C LYS A 227 14.79 2.10 -2.69
N GLN A 228 14.35 3.33 -2.48
CA GLN A 228 13.84 3.87 -1.21
C GLN A 228 12.69 4.83 -1.51
N ASP A 229 11.72 4.91 -0.60
CA ASP A 229 10.59 5.83 -0.72
C ASP A 229 10.87 7.17 -0.01
N ILE A 230 9.90 8.07 -0.09
CA ILE A 230 10.00 9.40 0.53
C ILE A 230 9.93 9.32 2.06
N GLY A 231 9.22 8.33 2.61
CA GLY A 231 9.11 8.10 4.05
C GLY A 231 10.47 7.74 4.64
N ASP A 232 11.14 6.75 4.06
CA ASP A 232 12.48 6.32 4.43
C ASP A 232 13.50 7.46 4.35
N ILE A 233 13.45 8.25 3.28
CA ILE A 233 14.34 9.42 3.12
C ILE A 233 14.05 10.46 4.21
N SER A 234 12.78 10.71 4.52
CA SER A 234 12.39 11.64 5.58
C SER A 234 12.92 11.20 6.95
N ASP A 235 12.79 9.91 7.27
CA ASP A 235 13.28 9.35 8.53
C ASP A 235 14.81 9.43 8.64
N GLN A 236 15.52 9.17 7.54
CA GLN A 236 16.97 9.37 7.47
C GLN A 236 17.36 10.83 7.69
N ILE A 237 16.63 11.80 7.14
CA ILE A 237 16.86 13.23 7.35
C ILE A 237 16.62 13.62 8.80
N ILE A 238 15.56 13.12 9.43
CA ILE A 238 15.28 13.36 10.86
C ILE A 238 16.43 12.83 11.72
N HIS A 239 16.89 11.60 11.44
CA HIS A 239 18.00 11.00 12.17
C HIS A 239 19.31 11.79 11.99
N LEU A 240 19.61 12.24 10.77
CA LEU A 240 20.77 13.10 10.51
C LEU A 240 20.69 14.43 11.27
N ASN A 241 19.51 15.06 11.33
CA ASN A 241 19.31 16.28 12.11
C ASN A 241 19.56 16.07 13.60
N THR A 242 19.15 14.93 14.15
CA THR A 242 19.44 14.55 15.54
C THR A 242 20.95 14.42 15.78
N ILE A 243 21.66 13.67 14.93
CA ILE A 243 23.12 13.51 15.04
C ILE A 243 23.84 14.87 14.91
N LEU A 244 23.38 15.75 14.01
CA LEU A 244 23.95 17.09 13.86
C LEU A 244 23.73 17.95 15.12
N ALA A 245 22.55 17.86 15.75
CA ALA A 245 22.27 18.56 17.00
C ALA A 245 23.15 18.05 18.15
N GLU A 246 23.31 16.72 18.28
CA GLU A 246 24.21 16.11 19.26
C GLU A 246 25.67 16.52 19.03
N THR A 247 26.12 16.49 17.78
CA THR A 247 27.48 16.90 17.40
C THR A 247 27.72 18.39 17.72
N SER A 248 26.72 19.25 17.50
CA SER A 248 26.80 20.67 17.85
C SER A 248 26.91 20.87 19.36
N ALA A 249 26.13 20.12 20.16
CA ALA A 249 26.18 20.20 21.61
C ALA A 249 27.54 19.72 22.15
N GLU A 250 28.10 18.65 21.59
CA GLU A 250 29.43 18.16 21.96
C GLU A 250 30.52 19.17 21.59
N LEU A 251 30.39 19.88 20.48
CA LEU A 251 31.32 20.95 20.10
C LEU A 251 31.28 22.13 21.09
N ASP A 252 30.09 22.50 21.57
CA ASP A 252 29.94 23.54 22.59
C ASP A 252 30.53 23.11 23.95
N HIS A 253 30.40 21.82 24.29
CA HIS A 253 31.05 21.24 25.47
C HIS A 253 32.57 21.29 25.34
N LEU A 254 33.13 20.78 24.23
CA LEU A 254 34.56 20.81 23.94
C LEU A 254 35.12 22.24 23.98
N LYS A 255 34.39 23.21 23.43
CA LYS A 255 34.78 24.62 23.47
C LYS A 255 34.88 25.15 24.91
N THR A 256 33.96 24.73 25.77
CA THR A 256 33.95 25.09 27.19
C THR A 256 35.14 24.47 27.92
N GLU A 257 35.39 23.16 27.73
CA GLU A 257 36.55 22.48 28.31
C GLU A 257 37.89 23.10 27.87
N VAL A 258 38.02 23.48 26.60
CA VAL A 258 39.22 24.17 26.10
C VAL A 258 39.42 25.54 26.77
N ALA A 259 38.33 26.29 27.01
CA ALA A 259 38.42 27.57 27.72
C ALA A 259 38.83 27.38 29.19
N GLU A 260 38.30 26.35 29.86
CA GLU A 260 38.69 25.99 31.23
C GLU A 260 40.15 25.52 31.32
N PHE A 261 40.58 24.69 30.36
CA PHE A 261 41.97 24.25 30.27
C PHE A 261 42.92 25.44 30.06
N LYS A 262 42.54 26.40 29.19
CA LYS A 262 43.29 27.66 29.02
C LYS A 262 43.39 28.42 30.34
N GLY A 263 42.30 28.56 31.09
CA GLY A 263 42.32 29.22 32.40
C GLY A 263 43.22 28.50 33.41
N THR A 264 43.25 27.17 33.37
CA THR A 264 44.16 26.35 34.20
C THR A 264 45.63 26.62 33.84
N LEU A 265 45.94 26.71 32.55
CA LEU A 265 47.29 27.01 32.06
C LEU A 265 47.75 28.42 32.47
N GLU A 266 46.88 29.42 32.37
CA GLU A 266 47.16 30.80 32.81
C GLU A 266 47.44 30.85 34.32
N GLN A 267 46.64 30.16 35.15
CA GLN A 267 46.89 30.07 36.59
C GLN A 267 48.22 29.38 36.92
N ALA A 268 48.53 28.28 36.24
CA ALA A 268 49.80 27.59 36.41
C ALA A 268 50.99 28.49 36.04
N SER A 269 50.90 29.23 34.93
CA SER A 269 51.91 30.20 34.51
C SER A 269 52.14 31.29 35.55
N ASN A 270 51.08 31.88 36.09
CA ASN A 270 51.19 32.93 37.12
C ASN A 270 51.83 32.43 38.42
N ARG A 271 51.54 31.18 38.81
CA ARG A 271 52.19 30.54 39.97
C ARG A 271 53.67 30.33 39.73
N ILE A 272 54.05 29.85 38.54
CA ILE A 272 55.47 29.68 38.16
C ILE A 272 56.19 31.02 38.20
N ASP A 273 55.61 32.08 37.64
CA ASP A 273 56.20 33.43 37.64
C ASP A 273 56.42 33.98 39.07
N THR A 274 55.42 33.78 39.94
CA THR A 274 55.54 34.14 41.37
C THR A 274 56.63 33.34 42.08
N SER A 275 56.69 32.02 41.84
CA SER A 275 57.74 31.15 42.39
C SER A 275 59.13 31.54 41.90
N VAL A 276 59.29 31.86 40.62
CA VAL A 276 60.55 32.33 40.03
C VAL A 276 60.99 33.63 40.69
N THR A 277 60.07 34.59 40.87
CA THR A 277 60.35 35.85 41.57
C THR A 277 60.83 35.61 43.00
N SER A 278 60.12 34.77 43.77
CA SER A 278 60.49 34.45 45.16
C SER A 278 61.83 33.72 45.27
N VAL A 279 62.13 32.81 44.35
CA VAL A 279 63.44 32.14 44.28
C VAL A 279 64.54 33.15 43.97
N SER A 280 64.30 34.08 43.04
CA SER A 280 65.26 35.15 42.71
C SER A 280 65.57 36.03 43.93
N GLU A 281 64.55 36.44 44.69
CA GLU A 281 64.74 37.20 45.93
C GLU A 281 65.52 36.40 46.99
N SER A 282 65.20 35.10 47.13
CA SER A 282 65.91 34.21 48.06
C SER A 282 67.38 34.07 47.69
N VAL A 283 67.69 33.94 46.38
CA VAL A 283 69.07 33.91 45.88
C VAL A 283 69.78 35.23 46.19
N SER A 284 69.15 36.38 45.95
CA SER A 284 69.72 37.70 46.28
C SER A 284 70.03 37.82 47.78
N ASN A 285 69.12 37.37 48.65
CA ASN A 285 69.33 37.38 50.09
C ASN A 285 70.50 36.46 50.52
N ILE A 286 70.64 35.29 49.86
CA ILE A 286 71.78 34.38 50.09
C ILE A 286 73.09 35.01 49.62
N GLU A 287 73.10 35.68 48.47
CA GLU A 287 74.27 36.40 47.97
C GLU A 287 74.70 37.51 48.95
N GLU A 288 73.75 38.28 49.48
CA GLU A 288 74.02 39.29 50.49
C GLU A 288 74.56 38.68 51.80
N ALA A 289 73.89 37.64 52.32
CA ALA A 289 74.34 36.95 53.53
C ALA A 289 75.73 36.32 53.36
N SER A 290 76.01 35.76 52.18
CA SER A 290 77.32 35.22 51.81
C SER A 290 78.40 36.32 51.81
N SER A 291 78.09 37.49 51.24
CA SER A 291 78.96 38.66 51.27
C SER A 291 79.24 39.15 52.70
N GLN A 292 78.21 39.23 53.56
CA GLN A 292 78.36 39.60 54.97
C GLN A 292 79.22 38.60 55.75
N LEU A 293 79.00 37.29 55.55
CA LEU A 293 79.83 36.23 56.14
C LEU A 293 81.29 36.38 55.72
N ASN A 294 81.55 36.63 54.44
CA ASN A 294 82.90 36.84 53.94
C ASN A 294 83.56 38.08 54.56
N SER A 295 82.80 39.17 54.76
CA SER A 295 83.28 40.37 55.46
C SER A 295 83.64 40.12 56.92
N LEU A 296 82.97 39.18 57.60
CA LEU A 296 83.27 38.80 58.98
C LEU A 296 84.40 37.77 59.09
N PHE A 297 84.60 36.97 58.05
CA PHE A 297 85.61 35.90 58.03
C PHE A 297 87.02 36.45 58.25
N PHE A 298 87.40 37.53 57.54
CA PHE A 298 88.75 38.11 57.65
C PHE A 298 89.08 38.64 59.06
N PRO A 299 88.24 39.48 59.70
CA PRO A 299 88.45 39.89 61.08
C PRO A 299 88.55 38.74 62.08
N VAL A 300 87.70 37.71 61.95
CA VAL A 300 87.70 36.56 62.87
C VAL A 300 88.98 35.73 62.72
N VAL A 301 89.39 35.42 61.49
CA VAL A 301 90.65 34.70 61.23
C VAL A 301 91.85 35.51 61.74
N ALA A 302 91.86 36.83 61.55
CA ALA A 302 92.89 37.70 62.09
C ALA A 302 92.95 37.66 63.63
N LEU A 303 91.79 37.72 64.31
CA LEU A 303 91.70 37.59 65.76
C LEU A 303 92.22 36.23 66.26
N ILE A 304 91.85 35.12 65.60
CA ILE A 304 92.38 33.79 65.91
C ILE A 304 93.91 33.78 65.78
N GLY A 305 94.45 34.35 64.70
CA GLY A 305 95.90 34.48 64.50
C GLY A 305 96.60 35.25 65.63
N VAL A 306 96.00 36.38 66.07
CA VAL A 306 96.52 37.17 67.21
C VAL A 306 96.49 36.36 68.51
N ILE A 307 95.39 35.65 68.80
CA ILE A 307 95.27 34.81 70.00
C ILE A 307 96.33 33.71 70.00
N VAL A 308 96.53 33.02 68.88
CA VAL A 308 97.54 31.96 68.74
C VAL A 308 98.95 32.53 68.95
N ALA A 309 99.27 33.67 68.34
CA ALA A 309 100.56 34.35 68.55
C ALA A 309 100.79 34.72 70.02
N LEU A 310 99.74 35.21 70.70
CA LEU A 310 99.79 35.53 72.12
C LEU A 310 100.03 34.27 72.96
N GLN A 311 99.30 33.18 72.71
CA GLN A 311 99.47 31.89 73.40
C GLN A 311 100.88 31.31 73.25
N ILE A 312 101.47 31.38 72.06
CA ILE A 312 102.86 30.96 71.81
C ILE A 312 103.83 31.80 72.65
N THR A 313 103.59 33.12 72.73
CA THR A 313 104.43 34.04 73.51
C THR A 313 104.35 33.75 75.02
N THR A 314 103.16 33.46 75.56
CA THR A 314 103.01 33.08 76.98
C THR A 314 103.67 31.74 77.29
N LEU A 315 103.52 30.74 76.43
CA LEU A 315 104.15 29.42 76.60
C LEU A 315 105.68 29.48 76.50
N ALA A 316 106.21 30.32 75.61
CA ALA A 316 107.65 30.55 75.48
C ALA A 316 108.24 31.28 76.71
N ARG A 317 107.44 32.08 77.43
CA ARG A 317 107.83 32.79 78.66
C ARG A 317 107.77 31.93 79.92
N SER A 318 106.97 30.86 79.94
CA SER A 318 106.81 29.94 81.08
C SER A 318 107.76 28.74 81.08
N ARG A 319 108.81 28.77 80.25
CA ARG A 319 109.95 27.84 80.24
C ARG A 319 111.21 28.59 80.62
#